data_AF-A0A7X6D6P9-F1
#
_entry.id   AF-A0A7X6D6P9-F1
#
_cell.length_a   1.000
_cell.length_b   1.000
_cell.length_c   1.000
_cell.angle_alpha   90.00
_cell.angle_beta   90.00
_cell.angle_gamma   90.00
#
_symmetry.space_group_name_H-M   'P 1'
#
loop_
_entity.id
_entity.type
_entity.pdbx_description
1 polymer ?
#
loop_
_entity_poly.entity_id
_entity_poly.type
_entity_poly.pdbx_seq_one_letter_code
_entity_poly.pdbx_strand_id
1 'polypeptide(L)' 'MDKIYIDSKGKNTTVELPKHGEVTLIIQDGKVIRKVTTISEKI' A
#
# COMPACT_ATOMS: atom_id res chain seq x y z
N MET A 1 -10.82 7.83 -4.04
CA MET A 1 -9.57 7.07 -4.26
C MET A 1 -9.17 6.57 -2.90
N ASP A 2 -9.21 5.26 -2.69
CA ASP A 2 -9.04 4.69 -1.36
C ASP A 2 -7.56 4.68 -0.98
N LYS A 3 -7.28 4.86 0.32
CA LYS A 3 -5.91 4.95 0.84
C LYS A 3 -5.78 4.09 2.09
N ILE A 4 -4.62 3.45 2.23
CA ILE A 4 -4.23 2.74 3.44
C ILE A 4 -3.23 3.60 4.21
N TYR A 5 -3.46 3.73 5.50
CA TYR A 5 -2.57 4.38 6.44
C TYR A 5 -1.87 3.33 7.30
N ILE A 6 -0.55 3.37 7.29
CA ILE A 6 0.28 2.55 8.18
C ILE A 6 0.93 3.51 9.16
N ASP A 7 0.46 3.47 10.41
CA ASP A 7 1.14 4.11 11.53
C ASP A 7 2.14 3.13 12.12
N SER A 8 3.39 3.54 12.16
CA SER A 8 4.44 2.80 12.80
C SER A 8 5.33 3.70 13.62
N LYS A 9 5.07 3.70 14.93
CA LYS A 9 5.83 4.45 15.93
C LYS A 9 6.05 5.92 15.50
N GLY A 10 5.01 6.55 14.95
CA GLY A 10 5.04 7.96 14.57
C GLY A 10 5.52 8.25 13.14
N LYS A 11 5.83 7.23 12.33
CA LYS A 11 6.03 7.38 10.88
C LYS A 11 4.79 6.93 10.13
N ASN A 12 4.08 7.89 9.53
CA ASN A 12 2.91 7.62 8.72
C ASN A 12 3.30 7.33 7.28
N THR A 13 2.98 6.13 6.79
CA THR A 13 3.08 5.80 5.37
C THR A 13 1.68 5.77 4.77
N THR A 14 1.46 6.56 3.72
CA THR A 14 0.19 6.55 2.97
C THR A 14 0.39 5.76 1.68
N VAL A 15 -0.46 4.78 1.45
CA VAL A 15 -0.46 3.96 0.23
C VAL A 15 -1.76 4.18 -0.50
N GLU A 16 -1.68 4.76 -1.70
CA GLU A 16 -2.83 4.91 -2.58
C GLU A 16 -3.17 3.59 -3.26
N LEU A 17 -4.45 3.25 -3.25
CA LEU A 17 -4.98 2.04 -3.87
C LEU A 17 -5.42 2.33 -5.31
N PRO A 18 -5.11 1.43 -6.26
CA PRO A 18 -5.65 1.51 -7.61
C PRO A 18 -7.16 1.26 -7.58
N LYS A 19 -7.87 1.74 -8.60
CA LYS A 19 -9.32 1.53 -8.73
C LYS A 19 -9.68 0.04 -8.85
N HIS A 20 -8.84 -0.73 -9.56
CA HIS A 20 -8.92 -2.19 -9.69
C HIS A 20 -7.50 -2.74 -9.75
N GLY A 21 -7.27 -3.84 -9.03
CA GLY A 21 -5.96 -4.48 -8.96
C GLY A 21 -5.57 -4.83 -7.54
N GLU A 22 -4.30 -5.15 -7.35
CA GLU A 22 -3.74 -5.63 -6.09
C GLU A 22 -2.58 -4.73 -5.63
N VAL A 23 -2.49 -4.52 -4.32
CA VAL A 23 -1.35 -3.86 -3.68
C VAL A 23 -0.76 -4.80 -2.64
N THR A 24 0.47 -5.23 -2.87
CA THR A 24 1.23 -6.03 -1.90
C THR A 24 2.22 -5.12 -1.17
N LEU A 25 2.15 -5.14 0.16
CA LEU A 25 3.04 -4.39 1.05
C LEU A 25 3.86 -5.37 1.88
N ILE A 26 5.18 -5.18 1.88
CA ILE A 26 6.09 -5.91 2.77
C ILE A 26 6.54 -4.95 3.87
N ILE A 27 6.20 -5.30 5.11
CA ILE A 27 6.48 -4.49 6.30
C ILE A 27 7.48 -5.24 7.17
N GLN A 28 8.60 -4.59 7.48
CA GLN A 28 9.63 -5.11 8.39
C GLN A 28 9.98 -4.04 9.41
N ASP A 29 10.02 -4.42 10.69
CA ASP A 29 10.25 -3.51 11.82
C ASP A 29 9.32 -2.29 11.81
N GLY A 30 8.07 -2.53 11.36
CA GLY A 30 7.05 -1.50 11.21
C GLY A 30 7.30 -0.53 10.05
N LYS A 31 8.32 -0.69 9.23
CA LYS A 31 8.55 0.14 8.05
C LYS A 31 8.12 -0.61 6.80
N VAL A 32 7.49 0.09 5.86
CA VAL A 32 7.23 -0.46 4.53
C VAL A 32 8.56 -0.51 3.78
N ILE A 33 9.04 -1.72 3.49
CA ILE A 33 10.30 -1.94 2.76
C ILE A 33 10.07 -2.26 1.28
N ARG A 34 8.85 -2.69 0.91
CA ARG A 34 8.48 -2.90 -0.48
C ARG A 34 7.00 -2.65 -0.70
N LYS A 35 6.70 -1.99 -1.82
CA LYS A 35 5.36 -1.81 -2.36
C LYS A 35 5.34 -2.35 -3.79
N VAL A 36 4.43 -3.27 -4.08
CA VAL A 36 4.13 -3.74 -5.43
C VAL A 36 2.67 -3.43 -5.71
N THR A 37 2.40 -2.79 -6.84
CA THR A 37 1.04 -2.48 -7.29
C THR A 37 0.83 -3.09 -8.65
N THR A 38 -0.14 -3.99 -8.75
CA THR A 38 -0.59 -4.60 -9.99
C THR A 38 -1.94 -3.97 -10.33
N ILE A 39 -2.00 -3.21 -11.41
CA ILE A 39 -3.27 -2.63 -11.88
C ILE A 39 -3.91 -3.66 -12.80
N SER A 40 -5.16 -4.03 -12.53
CA SER A 40 -5.96 -4.86 -13.43
C SER A 40 -7.02 -3.99 -14.09
N GLU A 41 -7.23 -4.17 -15.39
CA GLU A 41 -8.41 -3.61 -16.03
C GLU A 41 -9.62 -4.47 -15.67
N LYS A 42 -10.70 -3.81 -15.25
CA LYS A 42 -11.98 -4.47 -15.05
C LYS A 42 -12.53 -4.78 -16.45
N ILE A 43 -12.42 -6.04 -16.87
CA ILE A 43 -13.07 -6.57 -18.07
C ILE A 43 -14.59 -6.55 -17.86
#